data_AF-A0A7Z9VL77-F1
#
_entry.id   AF-A0A7Z9VL77-F1
#
_cell.length_a   1.000
_cell.length_b   1.000
_cell.length_c   1.000
_cell.angle_alpha   90.00
_cell.angle_beta   90.00
_cell.angle_gamma   90.00
#
_symmetry.space_group_name_H-M   'P 1'
#
loop_
_entity.id
_entity.type
_entity.pdbx_description
1 polymer ?
#
loop_
_entity_poly.entity_id
_entity_poly.type
_entity_poly.pdbx_seq_one_letter_code
_entity_poly.pdbx_strand_id
1 'polypeptide(L)'
;MKKLFFLFLILQFWSCTSTPKNTITILEPKQQDHEESVRTGLDVLLEDYPDLLKDKSIALITNHTGISRKSGKNYELFEKNPNIHLKRIFAPEHGFYGEAIAGNEVEYDSDNAGAEIISLYGKNRKPTSEMLDGIDLVIYDIQDVGARYCTYISTLGMAMEAAGENNVEVMVLDRPNPIGGEIVEGAILDSTFKSFVGYYPITTRYALTVGELSQMAVKEGWLSSVPPELTVVKMDGWKRSMFFDDTGLPWIPPSPNIPDLETAMIYPGMCLYEATNVSEGRGTNKPF
;
A
#
# COMPACT_ATOMS: atom_id res chain seq x y z
N MET A 1 -73.91 -16.92 20.11
CA MET A 1 -72.63 -17.16 19.41
C MET A 1 -71.61 -16.16 19.93
N LYS A 2 -70.72 -16.56 20.84
CA LYS A 2 -69.68 -15.69 21.41
C LYS A 2 -68.47 -15.71 20.46
N LYS A 3 -68.12 -14.58 19.84
CA LYS A 3 -66.91 -14.45 19.03
C LYS A 3 -65.75 -14.03 19.92
N LEU A 4 -64.75 -14.90 20.00
CA LEU A 4 -63.50 -14.75 20.75
C LEU A 4 -62.54 -13.91 19.90
N PHE A 5 -62.08 -12.77 20.43
CA PHE A 5 -61.10 -11.91 19.77
C PHE A 5 -59.69 -12.42 20.12
N PHE A 6 -58.97 -12.95 19.13
CA PHE A 6 -57.56 -13.34 19.29
C PHE A 6 -56.69 -12.12 19.00
N LEU A 7 -56.00 -11.62 20.04
CA LEU A 7 -55.02 -10.54 19.92
C LEU A 7 -53.66 -11.16 19.57
N PHE A 8 -53.20 -11.01 18.33
CA PHE A 8 -51.85 -11.40 17.92
C PHE A 8 -50.87 -10.30 18.35
N LEU A 9 -50.00 -10.62 19.32
CA LEU A 9 -48.90 -9.76 19.76
C LEU A 9 -47.71 -10.00 18.80
N ILE A 10 -47.44 -9.04 17.92
CA ILE A 10 -46.28 -9.07 17.02
C ILE A 10 -45.09 -8.47 17.77
N LEU A 11 -44.17 -9.31 18.27
CA LEU A 11 -42.86 -8.87 18.75
C LEU A 11 -41.97 -8.52 17.54
N GLN A 12 -41.78 -7.22 17.30
CA GLN A 12 -40.79 -6.72 16.37
C GLN A 12 -39.42 -6.72 17.07
N PHE A 13 -38.57 -7.70 16.76
CA PHE A 13 -37.15 -7.64 17.10
C PHE A 13 -36.47 -6.60 16.19
N TRP A 14 -36.27 -5.39 16.71
CA TRP A 14 -35.33 -4.44 16.13
C TRP A 14 -33.91 -4.90 16.45
N SER A 15 -33.32 -5.71 15.56
CA SER A 15 -31.89 -5.92 15.54
C SER A 15 -31.26 -4.69 14.88
N CYS A 16 -30.78 -3.75 15.70
CA CYS A 16 -29.98 -2.64 15.21
C CYS A 16 -28.55 -3.14 14.97
N THR A 17 -28.34 -3.87 13.87
CA THR A 17 -26.98 -4.11 13.37
C THR A 17 -26.54 -2.83 12.65
N SER A 18 -25.89 -1.90 13.36
CA SER A 18 -25.11 -0.87 12.68
C SER A 18 -23.92 -1.56 12.03
N THR A 19 -24.05 -1.94 10.76
CA THR A 19 -22.89 -2.29 9.96
C THR A 19 -21.95 -1.09 10.02
N PRO A 20 -20.70 -1.22 10.53
CA PRO A 20 -19.77 -0.12 10.51
C PRO A 20 -19.67 0.37 9.06
N LYS A 21 -19.94 1.64 8.82
CA LYS A 21 -19.71 2.23 7.51
C LYS A 21 -18.21 2.35 7.36
N ASN A 22 -17.62 1.48 6.57
CA ASN A 22 -16.24 1.64 6.11
C ASN A 22 -16.10 3.04 5.52
N THR A 23 -15.25 3.85 6.13
CA THR A 23 -15.08 5.26 5.77
C THR A 23 -13.76 5.42 5.04
N ILE A 24 -13.78 6.26 3.99
CA ILE A 24 -12.59 6.64 3.24
C ILE A 24 -12.36 8.12 3.50
N THR A 25 -11.24 8.45 4.12
CA THR A 25 -10.80 9.82 4.35
C THR A 25 -9.63 10.17 3.44
N ILE A 26 -9.72 11.30 2.74
CA ILE A 26 -8.60 11.84 1.96
C ILE A 26 -8.06 13.04 2.70
N LEU A 27 -6.79 12.99 3.09
CA LEU A 27 -6.08 14.15 3.65
C LEU A 27 -5.46 14.93 2.51
N GLU A 28 -6.02 16.10 2.26
CA GLU A 28 -5.53 17.06 1.27
C GLU A 28 -4.36 17.87 1.85
N PRO A 29 -3.32 18.19 1.07
CA PRO A 29 -2.26 19.10 1.51
C PRO A 29 -2.85 20.42 2.05
N LYS A 30 -2.43 20.84 3.25
CA LYS A 30 -2.88 22.10 3.87
C LYS A 30 -2.12 23.29 3.33
N GLN A 31 -0.85 23.07 2.99
CA GLN A 31 0.01 24.05 2.37
C GLN A 31 0.16 23.68 0.90
N GLN A 32 0.24 24.68 0.03
CA GLN A 32 0.74 24.45 -1.32
C GLN A 32 2.21 24.79 -1.28
N ASP A 33 3.05 23.81 -1.58
CA ASP A 33 4.47 24.08 -1.75
C ASP A 33 4.72 24.69 -3.13
N HIS A 34 5.57 25.71 -3.16
CA HIS A 34 6.04 26.37 -4.38
C HIS A 34 7.45 25.92 -4.78
N GLU A 35 8.07 24.99 -4.03
CA GLU A 35 9.29 24.31 -4.44
C GLU A 35 9.08 23.44 -5.70
N GLU A 36 10.15 23.19 -6.46
CA GLU A 36 10.11 22.45 -7.74
C GLU A 36 9.86 20.94 -7.59
N SER A 37 9.83 20.39 -6.38
CA SER A 37 9.65 18.95 -6.13
C SER A 37 8.29 18.60 -5.54
N VAL A 38 7.70 17.50 -5.98
CA VAL A 38 6.49 16.89 -5.39
C VAL A 38 6.72 16.56 -3.92
N ARG A 39 5.69 16.79 -3.08
CA ARG A 39 5.66 16.26 -1.70
C ARG A 39 4.89 14.95 -1.68
N THR A 40 5.54 13.88 -1.25
CA THR A 40 4.91 12.57 -1.08
C THR A 40 3.87 12.60 0.04
N GLY A 41 3.03 11.57 0.15
CA GLY A 41 2.13 11.42 1.30
C GLY A 41 2.87 11.42 2.64
N LEU A 42 4.12 10.92 2.69
CA LEU A 42 4.96 11.00 3.87
C LEU A 42 5.35 12.44 4.22
N ASP A 43 5.75 13.22 3.23
CA ASP A 43 6.09 14.64 3.42
C ASP A 43 4.86 15.43 3.91
N VAL A 44 3.70 15.24 3.25
CA VAL A 44 2.45 15.88 3.64
C VAL A 44 2.01 15.48 5.05
N LEU A 45 2.10 14.20 5.41
CA LEU A 45 1.76 13.73 6.75
C LEU A 45 2.62 14.42 7.82
N LEU A 46 3.93 14.45 7.63
CA LEU A 46 4.87 14.97 8.62
C LEU A 46 4.84 16.51 8.71
N GLU A 47 4.66 17.19 7.58
CA GLU A 47 4.67 18.66 7.52
C GLU A 47 3.31 19.28 7.88
N ASP A 48 2.20 18.70 7.40
CA ASP A 48 0.87 19.31 7.53
C ASP A 48 0.04 18.67 8.66
N TYR A 49 0.39 17.46 9.11
CA TYR A 49 -0.38 16.67 10.08
C TYR A 49 0.48 16.04 11.21
N PRO A 50 1.37 16.79 11.87
CA PRO A 50 2.38 16.24 12.79
C PRO A 50 1.79 15.51 14.01
N ASP A 51 0.57 15.83 14.41
CA ASP A 51 -0.11 15.25 15.59
C ASP A 51 -1.06 14.10 15.22
N LEU A 52 -1.27 13.78 13.94
CA LEU A 52 -2.29 12.81 13.52
C LEU A 52 -1.98 11.38 13.99
N LEU A 53 -0.70 11.07 14.14
CA LEU A 53 -0.22 9.76 14.59
C LEU A 53 -0.09 9.65 16.12
N LYS A 54 -0.41 10.72 16.84
CA LYS A 54 -0.26 10.76 18.29
C LYS A 54 -1.12 9.69 18.97
N ASP A 55 -0.55 9.03 19.97
CA ASP A 55 -1.21 8.02 20.81
C ASP A 55 -1.67 6.76 20.05
N LYS A 56 -1.27 6.57 18.78
CA LYS A 56 -1.54 5.36 17.99
C LYS A 56 -0.36 4.38 18.03
N SER A 57 -0.66 3.11 18.23
CA SER A 57 0.26 1.98 18.02
C SER A 57 0.28 1.65 16.53
N ILE A 58 1.43 1.83 15.89
CA ILE A 58 1.56 1.79 14.44
C ILE A 58 2.34 0.55 13.99
N ALA A 59 1.84 -0.09 12.93
CA ALA A 59 2.64 -0.97 12.08
C ALA A 59 2.90 -0.27 10.74
N LEU A 60 4.13 -0.34 10.24
CA LEU A 60 4.55 0.30 8.99
C LEU A 60 4.92 -0.75 7.95
N ILE A 61 4.15 -0.83 6.86
CA ILE A 61 4.51 -1.60 5.67
C ILE A 61 5.42 -0.71 4.81
N THR A 62 6.71 -1.04 4.78
CA THR A 62 7.70 -0.25 4.04
C THR A 62 8.93 -1.06 3.61
N ASN A 63 9.80 -0.42 2.82
CA ASN A 63 11.14 -0.87 2.47
C ASN A 63 12.07 0.35 2.30
N HIS A 64 13.25 0.16 1.74
CA HIS A 64 14.25 1.21 1.50
C HIS A 64 13.78 2.35 0.59
N THR A 65 12.69 2.19 -0.16
CA THR A 65 12.09 3.27 -0.96
C THR A 65 11.24 4.24 -0.13
N GLY A 66 10.90 3.87 1.11
CA GLY A 66 10.15 4.66 2.08
C GLY A 66 10.97 5.84 2.61
N ILE A 67 11.28 6.81 1.74
CA ILE A 67 12.02 8.01 2.08
C ILE A 67 11.19 9.26 1.81
N SER A 68 11.47 10.31 2.58
CA SER A 68 10.95 11.66 2.37
C SER A 68 11.71 12.37 1.25
N ARG A 69 11.19 13.49 0.74
CA ARG A 69 11.90 14.32 -0.26
C ARG A 69 13.25 14.84 0.25
N LYS A 70 13.41 14.92 1.57
CA LYS A 70 14.67 15.30 2.26
C LYS A 70 15.57 14.09 2.57
N SER A 71 15.32 12.95 1.93
CA SER A 71 16.07 11.68 2.08
C SER A 71 16.06 11.08 3.49
N GLY A 72 15.09 11.44 4.34
CA GLY A 72 14.89 10.81 5.63
C GLY A 72 14.07 9.52 5.45
N LYS A 73 14.56 8.39 5.97
CA LYS A 73 13.80 7.13 5.95
C LYS A 73 12.62 7.22 6.91
N ASN A 74 11.45 6.78 6.45
CA ASN A 74 10.19 6.90 7.20
C ASN A 74 10.24 6.26 8.60
N TYR A 75 10.80 5.05 8.73
CA TYR A 75 10.90 4.36 10.01
C TYR A 75 11.79 5.14 10.99
N GLU A 76 12.93 5.67 10.53
CA GLU A 76 13.80 6.49 11.37
C GLU A 76 13.11 7.81 11.78
N LEU A 77 12.37 8.43 10.86
CA LEU A 77 11.60 9.65 11.15
C LEU A 77 10.50 9.38 12.19
N PHE A 78 9.86 8.21 12.11
CA PHE A 78 8.85 7.76 13.07
C PHE A 78 9.46 7.43 14.42
N GLU A 79 10.54 6.66 14.48
CA GLU A 79 11.24 6.31 15.72
C GLU A 79 11.84 7.53 16.45
N LYS A 80 12.30 8.55 15.70
CA LYS A 80 12.82 9.80 16.28
C LYS A 80 11.71 10.71 16.82
N ASN A 81 10.45 10.48 16.47
CA ASN A 81 9.33 11.29 16.93
C ASN A 81 8.70 10.67 18.20
N PRO A 82 8.84 11.31 19.38
CA PRO A 82 8.34 10.74 20.63
C PRO A 82 6.81 10.62 20.71
N ASN A 83 6.07 11.25 19.78
CA ASN A 83 4.62 11.13 19.70
C ASN A 83 4.16 9.94 18.84
N ILE A 84 5.07 9.24 18.16
CA ILE A 84 4.76 8.10 17.28
C ILE A 84 5.21 6.81 17.96
N HIS A 85 4.30 5.85 18.12
CA HIS A 85 4.62 4.55 18.66
C HIS A 85 4.68 3.49 17.56
N LEU A 86 5.83 3.40 16.89
CA LEU A 86 6.08 2.38 15.87
C LEU A 86 6.40 1.04 16.56
N LYS A 87 5.47 0.08 16.49
CA LYS A 87 5.63 -1.24 17.10
C LYS A 87 6.26 -2.25 16.15
N ARG A 88 5.82 -2.22 14.89
CA ARG A 88 6.18 -3.23 13.89
C ARG A 88 6.47 -2.60 12.55
N ILE A 89 7.38 -3.23 11.82
CA ILE A 89 7.68 -2.94 10.42
C ILE A 89 7.42 -4.21 9.63
N PHE A 90 6.64 -4.11 8.57
CA PHE A 90 6.33 -5.18 7.66
C PHE A 90 7.07 -4.98 6.35
N ALA A 91 8.03 -5.85 6.07
CA ALA A 91 8.85 -5.81 4.87
C ALA A 91 8.26 -6.70 3.76
N PRO A 92 7.95 -6.19 2.55
CA PRO A 92 7.37 -7.00 1.48
C PRO A 92 8.43 -7.83 0.74
N GLU A 93 8.14 -8.25 -0.50
CA GLU A 93 9.12 -8.81 -1.43
C GLU A 93 10.37 -7.91 -1.56
N HIS A 94 11.53 -8.51 -1.75
CA HIS A 94 12.86 -7.88 -1.75
C HIS A 94 13.40 -7.46 -0.37
N GLY A 95 12.59 -7.56 0.69
CA GLY A 95 13.02 -7.23 2.05
C GLY A 95 13.00 -5.72 2.34
N PHE A 96 13.35 -5.40 3.57
CA PHE A 96 13.33 -4.06 4.16
C PHE A 96 14.42 -3.14 3.59
N TYR A 97 15.59 -3.69 3.24
CA TYR A 97 16.73 -2.95 2.68
C TYR A 97 16.86 -3.12 1.15
N GLY A 98 15.94 -3.84 0.50
CA GLY A 98 16.04 -4.20 -0.92
C GLY A 98 17.11 -5.26 -1.21
N GLU A 99 17.45 -6.04 -0.18
CA GLU A 99 18.57 -6.96 -0.14
C GLU A 99 18.30 -8.30 -0.85
N ALA A 100 17.03 -8.63 -1.12
CA ALA A 100 16.64 -9.89 -1.71
C ALA A 100 16.24 -9.79 -3.20
N ILE A 101 16.62 -10.82 -3.96
CA ILE A 101 16.14 -11.02 -5.34
C ILE A 101 14.68 -11.48 -5.31
N ALA A 102 13.93 -11.21 -6.38
CA ALA A 102 12.56 -11.70 -6.56
C ALA A 102 12.47 -13.20 -6.27
N GLY A 103 11.45 -13.61 -5.52
CA GLY A 103 11.26 -15.02 -5.13
C GLY A 103 11.98 -15.47 -3.85
N ASN A 104 12.91 -14.69 -3.29
CA ASN A 104 13.64 -15.07 -2.08
C ASN A 104 12.94 -14.58 -0.79
N GLU A 105 12.99 -15.41 0.26
CA GLU A 105 12.55 -15.04 1.61
C GLU A 105 13.70 -14.39 2.39
N VAL A 106 13.37 -13.45 3.28
CA VAL A 106 14.28 -12.83 4.25
C VAL A 106 13.67 -13.02 5.63
N GLU A 107 14.50 -13.43 6.60
CA GLU A 107 14.16 -13.48 8.02
C GLU A 107 14.90 -12.35 8.75
N TYR A 108 14.23 -11.73 9.72
CA TYR A 108 14.81 -10.67 10.54
C TYR A 108 14.89 -11.14 11.99
N ASP A 109 16.04 -10.91 12.62
CA ASP A 109 16.19 -11.14 14.05
C ASP A 109 15.49 -10.02 14.85
N SER A 110 14.86 -10.40 15.96
CA SER A 110 14.10 -9.49 16.84
C SER A 110 14.97 -8.68 17.81
N ASP A 111 16.30 -8.80 17.73
CA ASP A 111 17.25 -8.32 18.75
C ASP A 111 17.57 -6.80 18.71
N ASN A 112 16.77 -5.99 18.03
CA ASN A 112 16.97 -4.54 17.96
C ASN A 112 16.08 -3.78 18.96
N ALA A 113 16.61 -2.71 19.56
CA ALA A 113 15.90 -1.84 20.51
C ALA A 113 14.78 -0.97 19.89
N GLY A 114 14.36 -1.27 18.67
CA GLY A 114 13.38 -0.52 17.88
C GLY A 114 12.16 -1.37 17.52
N ALA A 115 11.45 -0.97 16.45
CA ALA A 115 10.30 -1.73 15.98
C ALA A 115 10.71 -3.13 15.48
N GLU A 116 9.87 -4.13 15.75
CA GLU A 116 10.07 -5.49 15.26
C GLU A 116 9.89 -5.52 13.74
N ILE A 117 10.86 -6.06 13.00
CA ILE A 117 10.78 -6.19 11.54
C ILE A 117 10.30 -7.61 11.18
N ILE A 118 9.25 -7.70 10.38
CA ILE A 118 8.60 -8.95 10.01
C ILE A 118 8.46 -9.01 8.49
N SER A 119 8.87 -10.14 7.90
CA SER A 119 8.75 -10.38 6.46
C SER A 119 7.31 -10.77 6.08
N LEU A 120 6.76 -10.05 5.10
CA LEU A 120 5.49 -10.34 4.44
C LEU A 120 5.70 -10.99 3.07
N TYR A 121 6.57 -12.00 3.01
CA TYR A 121 6.84 -12.77 1.80
C TYR A 121 6.79 -14.29 2.04
N GLY A 122 6.86 -15.07 0.96
CA GLY A 122 6.82 -16.52 1.04
C GLY A 122 5.49 -17.04 1.59
N LYS A 123 5.55 -17.77 2.71
CA LYS A 123 4.36 -18.29 3.41
C LYS A 123 3.51 -17.21 4.07
N ASN A 124 4.09 -16.04 4.37
CA ASN A 124 3.47 -15.00 5.21
C ASN A 124 3.14 -13.71 4.44
N ARG A 125 2.58 -13.80 3.23
CA ARG A 125 2.28 -12.61 2.38
C ARG A 125 1.18 -11.67 2.91
N LYS A 126 0.42 -12.11 3.92
CA LYS A 126 -0.66 -11.36 4.57
C LYS A 126 -0.35 -11.27 6.07
N PRO A 127 -0.43 -10.08 6.71
CA PRO A 127 -0.31 -9.98 8.16
C PRO A 127 -1.30 -10.93 8.86
N THR A 128 -0.82 -11.68 9.85
CA THR A 128 -1.69 -12.53 10.67
C THR A 128 -2.37 -11.69 11.76
N SER A 129 -3.45 -12.22 12.36
CA SER A 129 -4.09 -11.59 13.51
C SER A 129 -3.11 -11.35 14.67
N GLU A 130 -2.18 -12.27 14.91
CA GLU A 130 -1.14 -12.11 15.94
C GLU A 130 -0.18 -10.95 15.62
N MET A 131 0.21 -10.81 14.35
CA MET A 131 1.04 -9.69 13.90
C MET A 131 0.32 -8.33 14.00
N LEU A 132 -1.01 -8.32 14.01
CA LEU A 132 -1.82 -7.11 14.17
C LEU A 132 -2.28 -6.87 15.61
N ASP A 133 -1.98 -7.76 16.56
CA ASP A 133 -2.38 -7.60 17.95
C ASP A 133 -1.78 -6.32 18.56
N GLY A 134 -2.65 -5.50 19.15
CA GLY A 134 -2.28 -4.21 19.73
C GLY A 134 -1.80 -3.15 18.71
N ILE A 135 -2.12 -3.29 17.42
CA ILE A 135 -1.92 -2.28 16.39
C ILE A 135 -3.24 -1.52 16.17
N ASP A 136 -3.18 -0.19 16.23
CA ASP A 136 -4.33 0.68 15.96
C ASP A 136 -4.40 1.08 14.48
N LEU A 137 -3.23 1.23 13.84
CA LEU A 137 -3.09 1.73 12.48
C LEU A 137 -1.98 1.00 11.73
N VAL A 138 -2.30 0.51 10.54
CA VAL A 138 -1.31 0.06 9.54
C VAL A 138 -1.06 1.18 8.55
N ILE A 139 0.19 1.64 8.45
CA ILE A 139 0.62 2.63 7.45
C ILE A 139 1.30 1.90 6.30
N TYR A 140 0.95 2.21 5.06
CA TYR A 140 1.62 1.73 3.86
C TYR A 140 2.38 2.87 3.18
N ASP A 141 3.68 2.70 2.98
CA ASP A 141 4.56 3.70 2.35
C ASP A 141 5.68 3.03 1.54
N ILE A 142 5.43 2.74 0.26
CA ILE A 142 6.35 2.06 -0.67
C ILE A 142 6.20 2.65 -2.07
N GLN A 143 7.33 2.89 -2.74
CA GLN A 143 7.37 3.27 -4.14
C GLN A 143 7.12 2.04 -5.04
N ASP A 144 5.99 2.05 -5.76
CA ASP A 144 5.66 1.07 -6.80
C ASP A 144 6.20 1.50 -8.18
N VAL A 145 6.04 0.67 -9.22
CA VAL A 145 6.49 0.92 -10.60
C VAL A 145 5.36 1.11 -11.63
N GLY A 146 4.10 1.05 -11.22
CA GLY A 146 2.93 1.25 -12.08
C GLY A 146 2.53 0.02 -12.90
N ALA A 147 3.03 -1.17 -12.52
CA ALA A 147 2.76 -2.44 -13.20
C ALA A 147 2.03 -3.43 -12.29
N ARG A 148 0.98 -4.09 -12.78
CA ARG A 148 0.10 -4.99 -12.01
C ARG A 148 0.82 -6.12 -11.26
N TYR A 149 1.91 -6.62 -11.85
CA TYR A 149 2.69 -7.72 -11.28
C TYR A 149 3.87 -7.25 -10.42
N CYS A 150 4.04 -5.94 -10.21
CA CYS A 150 4.83 -5.48 -9.07
C CYS A 150 4.04 -5.77 -7.80
N THR A 151 4.57 -6.62 -6.94
CA THR A 151 3.78 -7.26 -5.88
C THR A 151 3.53 -6.38 -4.67
N TYR A 152 4.11 -5.18 -4.62
CA TYR A 152 3.88 -4.22 -3.54
C TYR A 152 2.42 -3.81 -3.41
N ILE A 153 1.71 -3.64 -4.53
CA ILE A 153 0.27 -3.39 -4.49
C ILE A 153 -0.50 -4.62 -4.02
N SER A 154 -0.04 -5.84 -4.32
CA SER A 154 -0.65 -7.06 -3.79
C SER A 154 -0.49 -7.14 -2.27
N THR A 155 0.68 -6.78 -1.73
CA THR A 155 0.90 -6.64 -0.29
C THR A 155 -0.06 -5.62 0.33
N LEU A 156 -0.28 -4.46 -0.31
CA LEU A 156 -1.26 -3.46 0.13
C LEU A 156 -2.67 -4.08 0.25
N GLY A 157 -3.14 -4.76 -0.80
CA GLY A 157 -4.47 -5.36 -0.80
C GLY A 157 -4.64 -6.42 0.27
N MET A 158 -3.65 -7.31 0.43
CA MET A 158 -3.67 -8.35 1.46
C MET A 158 -3.61 -7.76 2.87
N ALA A 159 -2.84 -6.68 3.07
CA ALA A 159 -2.80 -5.96 4.35
C ALA A 159 -4.12 -5.25 4.66
N MET A 160 -4.78 -4.64 3.68
CA MET A 160 -6.11 -4.04 3.86
C MET A 160 -7.16 -5.08 4.24
N GLU A 161 -7.13 -6.27 3.63
CA GLU A 161 -8.01 -7.37 4.03
C GLU A 161 -7.72 -7.83 5.47
N ALA A 162 -6.45 -8.00 5.84
CA ALA A 162 -6.06 -8.39 7.20
C ALA A 162 -6.49 -7.35 8.23
N ALA A 163 -6.32 -6.06 7.91
CA ALA A 163 -6.75 -4.96 8.77
C ALA A 163 -8.28 -4.95 8.94
N GLY A 164 -9.05 -5.19 7.87
CA GLY A 164 -10.50 -5.34 7.93
C GLY A 164 -10.95 -6.52 8.80
N GLU A 165 -10.28 -7.66 8.68
CA GLU A 165 -10.55 -8.86 9.50
C GLU A 165 -10.28 -8.64 11.00
N ASN A 166 -9.36 -7.73 11.34
CA ASN A 166 -8.93 -7.48 12.71
C ASN A 166 -9.37 -6.11 13.27
N ASN A 167 -10.23 -5.39 12.54
CA ASN A 167 -10.72 -4.05 12.91
C ASN A 167 -9.59 -3.04 13.18
N VAL A 168 -8.57 -3.02 12.33
CA VAL A 168 -7.42 -2.10 12.38
C VAL A 168 -7.55 -1.07 11.25
N GLU A 169 -7.27 0.20 11.53
CA GLU A 169 -7.30 1.26 10.52
C GLU A 169 -6.15 1.11 9.51
N VAL A 170 -6.33 1.61 8.29
CA VAL A 170 -5.25 1.67 7.28
C VAL A 170 -5.04 3.11 6.82
N MET A 171 -3.76 3.51 6.71
CA MET A 171 -3.35 4.76 6.09
C MET A 171 -2.38 4.49 4.94
N VAL A 172 -2.67 5.02 3.76
CA VAL A 172 -1.77 4.96 2.60
C VAL A 172 -1.11 6.31 2.41
N LEU A 173 0.22 6.34 2.49
CA LEU A 173 1.02 7.51 2.16
C LEU A 173 1.25 7.48 0.65
N ASP A 174 0.54 8.35 -0.07
CA ASP A 174 0.51 8.23 -1.52
C ASP A 174 1.86 8.58 -2.16
N ARG A 175 2.18 7.93 -3.27
CA ARG A 175 3.44 8.09 -4.01
C ARG A 175 3.19 8.18 -5.51
N PRO A 176 4.08 8.85 -6.27
CA PRO A 176 3.93 8.96 -7.72
C PRO A 176 3.86 7.58 -8.37
N ASN A 177 2.96 7.42 -9.35
CA ASN A 177 3.13 6.36 -10.32
C ASN A 177 4.27 6.77 -11.26
N PRO A 178 5.41 6.06 -11.31
CA PRO A 178 6.60 6.55 -12.00
C PRO A 178 6.45 6.58 -13.52
N ILE A 179 5.46 5.86 -14.06
CA ILE A 179 5.13 5.82 -15.48
C ILE A 179 3.83 6.59 -15.77
N GLY A 180 3.48 7.54 -14.90
CA GLY A 180 2.35 8.45 -15.08
C GLY A 180 0.98 7.84 -14.82
N GLY A 181 -0.02 8.73 -14.82
CA GLY A 181 -1.43 8.43 -14.56
C GLY A 181 -2.35 8.56 -15.78
N GLU A 182 -1.83 8.72 -17.00
CA GLU A 182 -2.68 8.96 -18.18
C GLU A 182 -2.87 7.72 -19.06
N ILE A 183 -1.86 6.85 -19.13
CA ILE A 183 -1.83 5.75 -20.09
C ILE A 183 -2.21 4.44 -19.39
N VAL A 184 -3.32 3.85 -19.81
CA VAL A 184 -3.83 2.55 -19.35
C VAL A 184 -3.60 1.51 -20.47
N GLU A 185 -2.87 0.44 -20.18
CA GLU A 185 -2.47 -0.56 -21.20
C GLU A 185 -2.56 -2.00 -20.66
N GLY A 186 -2.89 -2.92 -21.57
CA GLY A 186 -3.01 -4.36 -21.28
C GLY A 186 -4.42 -4.81 -20.89
N ALA A 187 -4.62 -6.12 -20.83
CA ALA A 187 -5.91 -6.70 -20.47
C ALA A 187 -6.17 -6.58 -18.96
N ILE A 188 -7.43 -6.31 -18.59
CA ILE A 188 -7.90 -6.47 -17.21
C ILE A 188 -7.69 -7.92 -16.78
N LEU A 189 -7.22 -8.13 -15.55
CA LEU A 189 -7.02 -9.47 -15.02
C LEU A 189 -8.36 -10.20 -14.87
N ASP A 190 -8.49 -11.34 -15.54
CA ASP A 190 -9.56 -12.30 -15.23
C ASP A 190 -9.30 -12.87 -13.83
N SER A 191 -10.30 -12.73 -12.94
CA SER A 191 -10.19 -13.10 -11.53
C SER A 191 -9.95 -14.59 -11.30
N THR A 192 -10.20 -15.44 -12.30
CA THR A 192 -9.81 -16.86 -12.25
C THR A 192 -8.29 -17.06 -12.23
N PHE A 193 -7.50 -16.07 -12.68
CA PHE A 193 -6.04 -16.05 -12.61
C PHE A 193 -5.50 -15.18 -11.45
N LYS A 194 -6.35 -14.76 -10.51
CA LYS A 194 -5.92 -13.98 -9.34
C LYS A 194 -4.82 -14.71 -8.57
N SER A 195 -3.71 -14.03 -8.35
CA SER A 195 -2.53 -14.55 -7.64
C SER A 195 -1.76 -13.40 -6.98
N PHE A 196 -0.60 -13.70 -6.38
CA PHE A 196 0.24 -12.66 -5.76
C PHE A 196 0.85 -11.68 -6.78
N VAL A 197 1.09 -12.11 -8.03
CA VAL A 197 1.56 -11.25 -9.13
C VAL A 197 0.40 -10.63 -9.94
N GLY A 198 -0.81 -10.68 -9.39
CA GLY A 198 -2.02 -10.19 -10.05
C GLY A 198 -3.18 -10.25 -9.08
N TYR A 199 -3.23 -9.28 -8.16
CA TYR A 199 -4.17 -9.32 -7.04
C TYR A 199 -5.48 -8.57 -7.31
N TYR A 200 -5.40 -7.49 -8.08
CA TYR A 200 -6.54 -6.65 -8.44
C TYR A 200 -6.99 -6.90 -9.89
N PRO A 201 -8.29 -6.73 -10.20
CA PRO A 201 -8.82 -6.76 -11.57
C PRO A 201 -8.49 -5.46 -12.32
N ILE A 202 -7.20 -5.16 -12.48
CA ILE A 202 -6.68 -3.99 -13.19
C ILE A 202 -5.91 -4.41 -14.44
N THR A 203 -5.64 -3.46 -15.34
CA THR A 203 -4.79 -3.67 -16.53
C THR A 203 -3.31 -3.81 -16.15
N THR A 204 -2.46 -4.23 -17.10
CA THR A 204 -1.02 -4.40 -16.83
C THR A 204 -0.36 -3.09 -16.39
N ARG A 205 -0.56 -2.02 -17.16
CA ARG A 205 -0.28 -0.64 -16.74
C ARG A 205 -1.59 -0.01 -16.35
N TYR A 206 -1.75 0.27 -15.06
CA TYR A 206 -3.06 0.61 -14.47
C TYR A 206 -3.26 2.11 -14.22
N ALA A 207 -2.22 2.93 -14.39
CA ALA A 207 -2.29 4.39 -14.36
C ALA A 207 -2.88 5.01 -13.08
N LEU A 208 -2.76 4.35 -11.92
CA LEU A 208 -3.20 4.91 -10.64
C LEU A 208 -2.01 5.08 -9.71
N THR A 209 -2.11 6.01 -8.77
CA THR A 209 -1.26 6.00 -7.58
C THR A 209 -1.70 4.87 -6.64
N VAL A 210 -0.88 4.52 -5.64
CA VAL A 210 -1.27 3.50 -4.64
C VAL A 210 -2.42 3.99 -3.75
N GLY A 211 -2.50 5.30 -3.50
CA GLY A 211 -3.62 5.95 -2.84
C GLY A 211 -4.91 5.90 -3.65
N GLU A 212 -4.85 6.10 -4.97
CA GLU A 212 -6.01 5.96 -5.86
C GLU A 212 -6.46 4.49 -5.98
N LEU A 213 -5.50 3.56 -6.12
CA LEU A 213 -5.77 2.12 -6.22
C LEU A 213 -6.45 1.58 -4.95
N SER A 214 -5.98 1.97 -3.76
CA SER A 214 -6.59 1.52 -2.49
C SER A 214 -8.04 1.99 -2.34
N GLN A 215 -8.33 3.23 -2.74
CA GLN A 215 -9.71 3.75 -2.76
C GLN A 215 -10.59 2.98 -3.73
N MET A 216 -10.08 2.71 -4.93
CA MET A 216 -10.82 1.96 -5.95
C MET A 216 -11.10 0.53 -5.47
N ALA A 217 -10.11 -0.12 -4.84
CA ALA A 217 -10.27 -1.47 -4.30
C ALA A 217 -11.39 -1.56 -3.24
N VAL A 218 -11.51 -0.54 -2.36
CA VAL A 218 -12.61 -0.47 -1.38
C VAL A 218 -13.95 -0.19 -2.08
N LYS A 219 -14.02 0.82 -2.95
CA LYS A 219 -15.27 1.26 -3.60
C LYS A 219 -15.87 0.21 -4.53
N GLU A 220 -15.02 -0.52 -5.24
CA GLU A 220 -15.42 -1.53 -6.21
C GLU A 220 -15.56 -2.94 -5.59
N GLY A 221 -15.33 -3.08 -4.28
CA GLY A 221 -15.49 -4.35 -3.57
C GLY A 221 -14.50 -5.43 -3.99
N TRP A 222 -13.24 -5.05 -4.29
CA TRP A 222 -12.21 -5.99 -4.74
C TRP A 222 -11.53 -6.78 -3.61
N LEU A 223 -11.78 -6.36 -2.37
CA LEU A 223 -11.22 -6.95 -1.17
C LEU A 223 -12.27 -7.85 -0.49
N SER A 224 -11.82 -8.97 0.05
CA SER A 224 -12.67 -9.91 0.81
C SER A 224 -13.10 -9.36 2.17
N SER A 225 -12.30 -8.44 2.73
CA SER A 225 -12.61 -7.65 3.92
C SER A 225 -12.03 -6.24 3.73
N VAL A 226 -12.65 -5.25 4.36
CA VAL A 226 -12.30 -3.83 4.20
C VAL A 226 -12.00 -3.22 5.57
N PRO A 227 -10.94 -2.39 5.71
CA PRO A 227 -10.62 -1.78 6.99
C PRO A 227 -11.74 -0.84 7.46
N PRO A 228 -11.96 -0.71 8.79
CA PRO A 228 -12.98 0.20 9.33
C PRO A 228 -12.80 1.65 8.86
N GLU A 229 -11.54 2.08 8.70
CA GLU A 229 -11.16 3.37 8.12
C GLU A 229 -10.00 3.16 7.13
N LEU A 230 -10.12 3.75 5.94
CA LEU A 230 -9.02 3.94 5.00
C LEU A 230 -8.71 5.44 4.89
N THR A 231 -7.56 5.86 5.39
CA THR A 231 -7.03 7.21 5.16
C THR A 231 -6.05 7.20 4.00
N VAL A 232 -6.17 8.11 3.05
CA VAL A 232 -5.16 8.36 2.01
C VAL A 232 -4.56 9.74 2.22
N VAL A 233 -3.25 9.80 2.44
CA VAL A 233 -2.52 11.07 2.50
C VAL A 233 -2.08 11.41 1.09
N LYS A 234 -2.80 12.34 0.47
CA LYS A 234 -2.60 12.72 -0.92
C LYS A 234 -1.32 13.53 -1.06
N MET A 235 -0.60 13.30 -2.16
CA MET A 235 0.57 14.09 -2.51
C MET A 235 0.22 15.55 -2.81
N ASP A 236 1.23 16.41 -2.69
CA ASP A 236 1.17 17.80 -3.17
C ASP A 236 2.02 17.95 -4.44
N GLY A 237 1.49 18.65 -5.44
CA GLY A 237 2.20 18.96 -6.69
C GLY A 237 2.21 17.88 -7.79
N TRP A 238 1.95 16.60 -7.47
CA TRP A 238 1.91 15.54 -8.50
C TRP A 238 0.73 15.73 -9.47
N LYS A 239 1.00 15.53 -10.77
CA LYS A 239 0.00 15.56 -11.83
C LYS A 239 0.04 14.25 -12.60
N ARG A 240 -1.10 13.80 -13.11
CA ARG A 240 -1.21 12.54 -13.86
C ARG A 240 -0.30 12.49 -15.08
N SER A 241 0.00 13.62 -15.70
CA SER A 241 0.91 13.72 -16.86
C SER A 241 2.39 13.53 -16.50
N MET A 242 2.76 13.61 -15.22
CA MET A 242 4.15 13.51 -14.77
C MET A 242 4.63 12.07 -14.81
N PHE A 243 5.80 11.86 -15.41
CA PHE A 243 6.65 10.71 -15.13
C PHE A 243 7.48 10.99 -13.87
N PHE A 244 8.19 9.99 -13.34
CA PHE A 244 8.91 10.16 -12.09
C PHE A 244 9.99 11.25 -12.15
N ASP A 245 10.67 11.40 -13.28
CA ASP A 245 11.70 12.42 -13.52
C ASP A 245 11.14 13.84 -13.47
N ASP A 246 9.86 14.05 -13.78
CA ASP A 246 9.19 15.34 -13.63
C ASP A 246 8.92 15.73 -12.17
N THR A 247 9.04 14.78 -11.22
CA THR A 247 8.63 15.01 -9.81
C THR A 247 9.69 15.71 -8.98
N GLY A 248 10.95 15.74 -9.43
CA GLY A 248 12.08 16.22 -8.65
C GLY A 248 12.45 15.34 -7.44
N LEU A 249 11.81 14.17 -7.26
CA LEU A 249 12.11 13.24 -6.18
C LEU A 249 13.33 12.35 -6.52
N PRO A 250 14.10 11.91 -5.50
CA PRO A 250 15.17 10.93 -5.72
C PRO A 250 14.59 9.56 -6.09
N TRP A 251 15.10 8.95 -7.16
CA TRP A 251 14.78 7.56 -7.50
C TRP A 251 15.60 6.60 -6.65
N ILE A 252 14.93 5.83 -5.80
CA ILE A 252 15.52 4.70 -5.09
C ILE A 252 15.06 3.43 -5.82
N PRO A 253 15.97 2.61 -6.36
CA PRO A 253 15.61 1.39 -7.09
C PRO A 253 14.68 0.49 -6.26
N PRO A 254 13.41 0.28 -6.68
CA PRO A 254 12.46 -0.47 -5.86
C PRO A 254 12.83 -1.95 -5.75
N SER A 255 13.50 -2.50 -6.77
CA SER A 255 14.04 -3.86 -6.73
C SER A 255 15.42 -3.94 -7.39
N PRO A 256 16.22 -4.99 -7.12
CA PRO A 256 17.54 -5.15 -7.74
C PRO A 256 17.54 -5.15 -9.28
N ASN A 257 16.41 -5.48 -9.91
CA ASN A 257 16.28 -5.52 -11.37
C ASN A 257 15.45 -4.37 -11.94
N ILE A 258 15.15 -3.33 -11.14
CA ILE A 258 14.58 -2.06 -11.62
C ILE A 258 15.52 -0.93 -11.16
N PRO A 259 16.74 -0.86 -11.73
CA PRO A 259 17.78 0.05 -11.25
C PRO A 259 17.49 1.52 -11.59
N ASP A 260 16.71 1.78 -12.64
CA ASP A 260 16.49 3.13 -13.15
C ASP A 260 15.07 3.30 -13.73
N LEU A 261 14.76 4.54 -14.10
CA LEU A 261 13.46 4.94 -14.63
C LEU A 261 13.18 4.36 -16.02
N GLU A 262 14.22 4.14 -16.84
CA GLU A 262 14.07 3.51 -18.15
C GLU A 262 13.57 2.09 -18.00
N THR A 263 14.19 1.31 -17.10
CA THR A 263 13.71 -0.03 -16.73
C THR A 263 12.28 0.01 -16.19
N ALA A 264 11.94 0.95 -15.31
CA ALA A 264 10.57 1.06 -14.78
C ALA A 264 9.53 1.32 -15.89
N MET A 265 9.87 2.14 -16.90
CA MET A 265 9.00 2.43 -18.05
C MET A 265 8.74 1.22 -18.94
N ILE A 266 9.75 0.37 -19.19
CA ILE A 266 9.62 -0.79 -20.08
C ILE A 266 9.17 -2.06 -19.34
N TYR A 267 9.29 -2.09 -18.00
CA TYR A 267 8.92 -3.23 -17.17
C TYR A 267 7.50 -3.77 -17.45
N PRO A 268 6.44 -2.94 -17.60
CA PRO A 268 5.09 -3.40 -17.97
C PRO A 268 5.00 -4.26 -19.26
N GLY A 269 5.95 -4.08 -20.19
CA GLY A 269 6.04 -4.89 -21.40
C GLY A 269 7.04 -6.03 -21.27
N MET A 270 8.25 -5.73 -20.79
CA MET A 270 9.37 -6.68 -20.75
C MET A 270 9.17 -7.81 -19.75
N CYS A 271 8.50 -7.57 -18.63
CA CYS A 271 8.27 -8.61 -17.62
C CYS A 271 7.34 -9.73 -18.13
N LEU A 272 6.62 -9.54 -19.23
CA LEU A 272 5.84 -10.62 -19.86
C LEU A 272 6.73 -11.76 -20.38
N TYR A 273 8.00 -11.48 -20.68
CA TYR A 273 8.97 -12.49 -21.11
C TYR A 273 9.37 -13.47 -20.00
N GLU A 274 9.15 -13.13 -18.71
CA GLU A 274 9.42 -14.06 -17.59
C GLU A 274 8.59 -15.35 -17.66
N ALA A 275 7.46 -15.31 -18.37
CA ALA A 275 6.62 -16.49 -18.63
C ALA A 275 7.07 -17.29 -19.88
N THR A 276 8.24 -16.98 -20.43
CA THR A 276 8.78 -17.58 -21.65
C THR A 276 10.21 -18.10 -21.43
N ASN A 277 10.83 -18.63 -22.49
CA ASN A 277 12.24 -19.04 -22.48
C ASN A 277 13.20 -17.96 -23.05
N VAL A 278 12.68 -16.76 -23.34
CA VAL A 278 13.47 -15.62 -23.79
C VAL A 278 14.03 -14.91 -22.57
N SER A 279 15.31 -14.51 -22.63
CA SER A 279 15.91 -13.70 -21.57
C SER A 279 15.37 -12.27 -21.62
N GLU A 280 14.88 -11.81 -20.49
CA GLU A 280 14.50 -10.43 -20.17
C GLU A 280 15.67 -9.63 -19.56
N GLY A 281 16.92 -9.97 -19.89
CA GLY A 281 18.10 -9.19 -19.50
C GLY A 281 18.54 -9.30 -18.03
N ARG A 282 17.77 -9.95 -17.13
CA ARG A 282 18.20 -10.23 -15.75
C ARG A 282 19.54 -10.99 -15.74
N GLY A 283 20.41 -10.62 -14.80
CA GLY A 283 21.80 -11.13 -14.73
C GLY A 283 22.80 -10.38 -15.62
N THR A 284 22.37 -9.30 -16.28
CA THR A 284 23.24 -8.37 -17.03
C THR A 284 23.18 -6.96 -16.42
N ASN A 285 23.91 -6.01 -17.01
CA ASN A 285 23.86 -4.59 -16.63
C ASN A 285 22.61 -3.86 -17.17
N LYS A 286 21.72 -4.56 -17.90
CA LYS A 286 20.49 -4.02 -18.49
C LYS A 286 19.34 -5.00 -18.26
N PRO A 287 18.83 -5.10 -17.03
CA PRO A 287 17.64 -5.90 -16.75
C PRO A 287 16.41 -5.27 -17.38
N PHE A 288 15.56 -6.15 -17.92
CA PHE A 288 14.42 -5.86 -18.79
C PHE A 288 14.81 -5.25 -20.13
#